data_AF-A0A1M7YPP2-F1
#
_entry.id   AF-A0A1M7YPP2-F1
#
_cell.length_a   1.000
_cell.length_b   1.000
_cell.length_c   1.000
_cell.angle_alpha   90.00
_cell.angle_beta   90.00
_cell.angle_gamma   90.00
#
_symmetry.space_group_name_H-M   'P 1'
#
loop_
_entity.id
_entity.type
_entity.pdbx_description
1 polymer ?
#
loop_
_entity_poly.entity_id
_entity_poly.type
_entity_poly.pdbx_seq_one_letter_code
_entity_poly.pdbx_strand_id
1 'polypeptide(L)'
;MSIIIPIWLLPSILLSLITLTGMYLFVAKNYPERFLVVRFIRKNRIQLALTGLFFIFILLAVGPKVLIPVPYGHAGVIWKRFAGGTDLDETLHEGTALVMPWNRIYIYSTKYQTITHEFEAVTKNGLATKVYVILRFRVIRKTLPYLHVNAGVHYIERMLLPEIGSWSRLVIARHSAEEVYSTNRLEVQKEIFSLLRGEVETMESDEGHSCELTADDGDGHYSNIHCSAKDYFEIQDFLIQSIDLPKGIREAIVRKIEQTHLADEYDWRITVAEKEAVRKEKEAEGIAKFQSIVTGGISDTYLRWRGIEATLELAKSDNSKVVVIGGGKDGLPIILNTAGDAKSGVSEKGDSEEARSDTFISVKPDELKKEEHVVVNGSTRCVNGCDVDKTKNKDNSRQKEQTLASSGAPEKKTVPEKTNP
;
A
#
# COMPACT_ATOMS: atom_id res chain seq x y z
N MET A 1 -13.45 11.24 -32.49
CA MET A 1 -13.25 10.00 -33.25
C MET A 1 -14.52 9.79 -34.06
N SER A 2 -14.48 10.02 -35.37
CA SER A 2 -15.65 9.94 -36.25
C SER A 2 -16.20 8.53 -36.25
N ILE A 3 -17.52 8.36 -36.05
CA ILE A 3 -18.18 7.07 -36.22
C ILE A 3 -17.97 6.64 -37.67
N ILE A 4 -17.07 5.68 -37.86
CA ILE A 4 -16.98 4.90 -39.08
C ILE A 4 -18.20 3.97 -39.00
N ILE A 5 -19.32 4.37 -39.61
CA ILE A 5 -20.32 3.39 -40.05
C ILE A 5 -19.49 2.33 -40.79
N PRO A 6 -19.49 1.06 -40.37
CA PRO A 6 -18.58 0.08 -40.94
C PRO A 6 -18.80 0.11 -42.45
N ILE A 7 -17.72 0.35 -43.19
CA ILE A 7 -17.77 0.59 -44.65
C ILE A 7 -18.51 -0.54 -45.38
N TRP A 8 -18.58 -1.73 -44.78
CA TRP A 8 -19.36 -2.88 -45.24
C TRP A 8 -20.90 -2.77 -45.12
N LEU A 9 -21.45 -1.90 -44.28
CA LEU A 9 -22.90 -1.64 -44.20
C LEU A 9 -23.39 -0.63 -45.24
N LEU A 10 -22.52 0.29 -45.69
CA LEU A 10 -22.86 1.24 -46.75
C LEU A 10 -23.33 0.58 -48.05
N PRO A 11 -22.65 -0.44 -48.62
CA PRO A 11 -23.09 -1.07 -49.85
C PRO A 11 -24.39 -1.86 -49.66
N SER A 12 -24.65 -2.44 -48.49
CA SER A 12 -25.90 -3.17 -48.24
C SER A 12 -27.10 -2.23 -48.04
N ILE A 13 -26.90 -1.07 -47.42
CA ILE A 13 -27.89 0.02 -47.37
C ILE A 13 -28.12 0.61 -48.76
N LEU A 14 -27.06 0.78 -49.56
CA LEU A 14 -27.18 1.30 -50.93
C LEU A 14 -27.90 0.29 -51.84
N LEU A 15 -27.60 -1.01 -51.70
CA LEU A 15 -28.24 -2.08 -52.45
C LEU A 15 -29.71 -2.22 -52.05
N SER A 16 -30.05 -2.10 -50.76
CA SER A 16 -31.45 -2.13 -50.31
C SER A 16 -32.24 -0.90 -50.78
N LEU A 17 -31.60 0.26 -50.83
CA LEU A 17 -32.18 1.47 -51.41
C LEU A 17 -32.39 1.34 -52.91
N ILE A 18 -31.42 0.79 -53.63
CA ILE A 18 -31.52 0.51 -55.08
C ILE A 18 -32.65 -0.50 -55.34
N THR A 19 -32.73 -1.59 -54.57
CA THR A 19 -33.80 -2.58 -54.74
C THR A 19 -35.16 -2.05 -54.34
N LEU A 20 -35.28 -1.20 -53.30
CA LEU A 20 -36.50 -0.49 -52.96
C LEU A 20 -36.92 0.49 -54.06
N THR A 21 -36.00 1.26 -54.62
CA THR A 21 -36.30 2.14 -55.77
C THR A 21 -36.67 1.33 -57.03
N GLY A 22 -36.03 0.19 -57.27
CA GLY A 22 -36.36 -0.73 -58.36
C GLY A 22 -37.75 -1.36 -58.19
N MET A 23 -38.08 -1.81 -56.97
CA MET A 23 -39.40 -2.34 -56.61
C MET A 23 -40.48 -1.26 -56.71
N TYR A 24 -40.18 -0.02 -56.32
CA TYR A 24 -41.06 1.13 -56.49
C TYR A 24 -41.36 1.42 -57.97
N LEU A 25 -40.34 1.39 -58.85
CA LEU A 25 -40.53 1.55 -60.29
C LEU A 25 -41.28 0.37 -60.92
N PHE A 26 -41.06 -0.85 -60.44
CA PHE A 26 -41.75 -2.05 -60.89
C PHE A 26 -43.24 -2.02 -60.51
N VAL A 27 -43.58 -1.70 -59.26
CA VAL A 27 -44.97 -1.55 -58.79
C VAL A 27 -45.68 -0.41 -59.55
N ALA A 28 -45.00 0.71 -59.79
CA ALA A 28 -45.52 1.81 -60.59
C ALA A 28 -45.73 1.45 -62.08
N LYS A 29 -45.10 0.38 -62.59
CA LYS A 29 -45.23 -0.09 -63.98
C LYS A 29 -46.27 -1.22 -64.14
N ASN A 30 -46.36 -2.14 -63.17
CA ASN A 30 -47.14 -3.38 -63.29
C ASN A 30 -48.57 -3.34 -62.69
N TYR A 31 -48.96 -2.32 -61.92
CA TYR A 31 -50.31 -2.22 -61.34
C TYR A 31 -51.28 -1.39 -62.21
N PRO A 32 -52.55 -1.85 -62.40
CA PRO A 32 -53.55 -1.13 -63.20
C PRO A 32 -54.02 0.17 -62.51
N GLU A 33 -54.32 1.21 -63.30
CA GLU A 33 -54.72 2.56 -62.85
C GLU A 33 -56.03 2.64 -62.03
N ARG A 34 -56.63 1.51 -61.66
CA ARG A 34 -57.87 1.46 -60.88
C ARG A 34 -57.70 1.99 -59.45
N PHE A 35 -56.48 2.00 -58.92
CA PHE A 35 -56.18 2.54 -57.59
C PHE A 35 -55.59 3.95 -57.68
N LEU A 36 -56.25 4.93 -57.03
CA LEU A 36 -55.84 6.34 -56.94
C LEU A 36 -54.36 6.53 -56.57
N VAL A 37 -53.85 5.65 -55.70
CA VAL A 37 -52.46 5.67 -55.21
C VAL A 37 -51.45 5.48 -56.34
N VAL A 38 -51.71 4.60 -57.31
CA VAL A 38 -50.79 4.33 -58.44
C VAL A 38 -50.73 5.52 -59.40
N ARG A 39 -51.87 6.19 -59.63
CA ARG A 39 -51.96 7.39 -60.47
C ARG A 39 -51.25 8.58 -59.82
N PHE A 40 -51.34 8.73 -58.50
CA PHE A 40 -50.61 9.75 -57.73
C PHE A 40 -49.10 9.51 -57.75
N ILE A 41 -48.67 8.27 -57.50
CA ILE A 41 -47.25 7.86 -57.53
C ILE A 41 -46.64 8.07 -58.92
N ARG A 42 -47.35 7.71 -59.99
CA ARG A 42 -46.87 7.86 -61.37
C ARG A 42 -46.76 9.33 -61.78
N LYS A 43 -47.70 10.18 -61.36
CA LYS A 43 -47.70 11.64 -61.61
C LYS A 43 -46.57 12.35 -60.86
N ASN A 44 -46.29 11.93 -59.61
CA ASN A 44 -45.35 12.61 -58.71
C ASN A 44 -44.01 11.85 -58.52
N ARG A 45 -43.68 10.91 -59.41
CA ARG A 45 -42.50 10.03 -59.28
C ARG A 45 -41.17 10.77 -59.08
N ILE A 46 -40.99 11.92 -59.74
CA ILE A 46 -39.77 12.73 -59.65
C ILE A 46 -39.71 13.43 -58.28
N GLN A 47 -40.84 13.98 -57.81
CA GLN A 47 -40.93 14.64 -56.52
C GLN A 47 -40.67 13.65 -55.38
N LEU A 48 -41.26 12.44 -55.44
CA LEU A 48 -41.05 11.39 -54.44
C LEU A 48 -39.59 10.89 -54.42
N ALA A 49 -38.95 10.76 -55.58
CA ALA A 49 -37.54 10.42 -55.67
C ALA A 49 -36.63 11.50 -55.06
N LEU A 50 -36.91 12.78 -55.35
CA LEU A 50 -36.18 13.91 -54.77
C LEU A 50 -36.37 14.02 -53.26
N THR A 51 -37.59 13.84 -52.75
CA THR A 51 -37.83 13.85 -51.30
C THR A 51 -37.14 12.67 -50.61
N GLY A 52 -37.18 11.47 -51.23
CA GLY A 52 -36.46 10.30 -50.73
C GLY A 52 -34.95 10.55 -50.65
N LEU A 53 -34.34 11.07 -51.72
CA LEU A 53 -32.93 11.43 -51.76
C LEU A 53 -32.57 12.46 -50.68
N PHE A 54 -33.44 13.46 -50.47
CA PHE A 54 -33.25 14.48 -49.44
C PHE A 54 -33.25 13.89 -48.02
N PHE A 55 -34.20 13.01 -47.70
CA PHE A 55 -34.22 12.33 -46.40
C PHE A 55 -33.02 11.40 -46.20
N ILE A 56 -32.59 10.69 -47.24
CA ILE A 56 -31.37 9.86 -47.20
C ILE A 56 -30.13 10.71 -46.97
N PHE A 57 -30.02 11.85 -47.67
CA PHE A 57 -28.93 12.79 -47.50
C PHE A 57 -28.90 13.34 -46.07
N ILE A 58 -30.06 13.71 -45.53
CA ILE A 58 -30.21 14.11 -44.12
C ILE A 58 -29.76 12.99 -43.19
N LEU A 59 -30.23 11.76 -43.40
CA LEU A 59 -29.87 10.61 -42.56
C LEU A 59 -28.35 10.34 -42.61
N LEU A 60 -27.72 10.46 -43.78
CA LEU A 60 -26.29 10.28 -43.95
C LEU A 60 -25.48 11.41 -43.30
N ALA A 61 -25.97 12.66 -43.40
CA ALA A 61 -25.33 13.84 -42.83
C ALA A 61 -25.47 13.91 -41.29
N VAL A 62 -26.61 13.46 -40.76
CA VAL A 62 -26.98 13.57 -39.34
C VAL A 62 -26.66 12.29 -38.57
N GLY A 63 -26.72 11.12 -39.21
CA GLY A 63 -26.52 9.81 -38.58
C GLY A 63 -25.25 9.72 -37.73
N PRO A 64 -24.06 10.11 -38.24
CA PRO A 64 -22.82 10.11 -37.45
C PRO A 64 -22.81 11.09 -36.28
N LYS A 65 -23.71 12.08 -36.24
CA LYS A 65 -23.84 13.00 -35.09
C LYS A 65 -24.80 12.49 -34.03
N VAL A 66 -25.65 11.52 -34.37
CA VAL A 66 -26.75 11.06 -33.52
C VAL A 66 -26.38 9.80 -32.73
N LEU A 67 -25.54 8.92 -33.29
CA LEU A 67 -25.12 7.68 -32.64
C LEU A 67 -23.72 7.82 -32.06
N ILE A 68 -23.60 8.25 -30.81
CA ILE A 68 -22.30 8.50 -30.18
C ILE A 68 -21.91 7.29 -29.32
N PRO A 69 -20.76 6.64 -29.58
CA PRO A 69 -20.31 5.53 -28.74
C PRO A 69 -19.73 6.05 -27.43
N VAL A 70 -20.24 5.55 -26.31
CA VAL A 70 -19.70 5.75 -24.96
C VAL A 70 -18.86 4.51 -24.62
N PRO A 71 -17.53 4.66 -24.49
CA PRO A 71 -16.64 3.54 -24.21
C PRO A 71 -16.89 2.93 -22.83
N TYR A 72 -16.47 1.68 -22.64
CA TYR A 72 -16.56 0.99 -21.35
C TYR A 72 -15.87 1.76 -20.23
N GLY A 73 -16.44 1.71 -19.02
CA GLY A 73 -15.90 2.44 -17.86
C GLY A 73 -15.98 3.96 -17.99
N HIS A 74 -16.85 4.47 -18.86
CA HIS A 74 -17.18 5.88 -18.96
C HIS A 74 -18.68 6.08 -18.79
N ALA A 75 -19.08 7.28 -18.42
CA ALA A 75 -20.47 7.72 -18.39
C ALA A 75 -20.57 9.08 -19.05
N GLY A 76 -21.69 9.33 -19.73
CA GLY A 76 -21.93 10.58 -20.44
C GLY A 76 -22.96 11.45 -19.74
N VAL A 77 -22.75 12.76 -19.79
CA VAL A 77 -23.74 13.77 -19.40
C VAL A 77 -24.24 14.47 -20.66
N ILE A 78 -25.56 14.61 -20.79
CA ILE A 78 -26.19 15.26 -21.94
C ILE A 78 -26.53 16.70 -21.57
N TRP A 79 -26.15 17.62 -22.45
CA TRP A 79 -26.65 18.98 -22.46
C TRP A 79 -27.64 19.17 -23.62
N LYS A 80 -28.90 19.44 -23.27
CA LYS A 80 -30.02 19.65 -24.20
C LYS A 80 -30.15 21.12 -24.56
N ARG A 81 -29.93 21.45 -25.84
CA ARG A 81 -29.91 22.86 -26.32
C ARG A 81 -31.25 23.59 -26.20
N PHE A 82 -32.37 22.86 -26.33
CA PHE A 82 -33.72 23.44 -26.38
C PHE A 82 -34.63 22.97 -25.22
N ALA A 83 -34.11 22.21 -24.26
CA ALA A 83 -34.92 21.55 -23.23
C ALA A 83 -34.29 21.69 -21.84
N GLY A 84 -34.01 22.93 -21.40
CA GLY A 84 -33.61 23.21 -20.02
C GLY A 84 -32.14 22.99 -19.66
N GLY A 85 -31.25 22.72 -20.63
CA GLY A 85 -29.81 22.61 -20.37
C GLY A 85 -29.35 21.19 -20.01
N THR A 86 -28.55 21.04 -18.96
CA THR A 86 -27.97 19.75 -18.56
C THR A 86 -29.02 18.84 -17.94
N ASP A 87 -29.10 17.61 -18.42
CA ASP A 87 -29.98 16.59 -17.83
C ASP A 87 -29.38 16.07 -16.51
N LEU A 88 -30.10 16.26 -15.39
CA LEU A 88 -29.63 15.92 -14.04
C LEU A 88 -30.09 14.55 -13.55
N ASP A 89 -31.16 14.02 -14.14
CA ASP A 89 -31.83 12.80 -13.64
C ASP A 89 -31.18 11.53 -14.19
N GLU A 90 -30.77 11.56 -15.46
CA GLU A 90 -30.22 10.40 -16.14
C GLU A 90 -28.80 10.64 -16.67
N THR A 91 -27.95 9.62 -16.49
CA THR A 91 -26.63 9.55 -17.13
C THR A 91 -26.63 8.56 -18.27
N LEU A 92 -25.87 8.87 -19.31
CA LEU A 92 -25.65 7.94 -20.40
C LEU A 92 -24.74 6.80 -19.96
N HIS A 93 -25.25 5.59 -20.16
CA HIS A 93 -24.55 4.36 -19.89
C HIS A 93 -23.57 4.04 -21.04
N GLU A 94 -22.66 3.11 -20.79
CA GLU A 94 -21.76 2.57 -21.82
C GLU A 94 -22.54 1.92 -22.98
N GLY A 95 -21.99 1.99 -24.19
CA GLY A 95 -22.62 1.47 -25.40
C GLY A 95 -22.83 2.55 -26.46
N THR A 96 -23.89 2.44 -27.26
CA THR A 96 -24.23 3.46 -28.27
C THR A 96 -25.36 4.33 -27.74
N ALA A 97 -25.06 5.59 -27.46
CA ALA A 97 -26.04 6.57 -27.02
C ALA A 97 -26.71 7.22 -28.24
N LEU A 98 -28.05 7.24 -28.26
CA LEU A 98 -28.83 7.99 -29.22
C LEU A 98 -29.02 9.41 -28.69
N VAL A 99 -28.36 10.38 -29.31
CA VAL A 99 -28.40 11.79 -28.89
C VAL A 99 -28.89 12.63 -30.07
N MET A 100 -29.79 13.59 -29.81
CA MET A 100 -30.24 14.50 -30.86
C MET A 100 -29.07 15.36 -31.39
N PRO A 101 -29.03 15.70 -32.69
CA PRO A 101 -27.84 16.29 -33.31
C PRO A 101 -27.50 17.72 -32.85
N TRP A 102 -28.43 18.38 -32.14
CA TRP A 102 -28.22 19.70 -31.53
C TRP A 102 -27.80 19.64 -30.06
N ASN A 103 -27.84 18.47 -29.44
CA ASN A 103 -27.40 18.28 -28.06
C ASN A 103 -25.88 18.05 -28.01
N ARG A 104 -25.28 18.35 -26.87
CA ARG A 104 -23.86 18.08 -26.61
C ARG A 104 -23.74 16.99 -25.55
N ILE A 105 -22.73 16.13 -25.70
CA ILE A 105 -22.40 15.09 -24.73
C ILE A 105 -21.02 15.35 -24.16
N TYR A 106 -20.88 15.18 -22.86
CA TYR A 106 -19.61 15.22 -22.15
C TYR A 106 -19.35 13.84 -21.55
N ILE A 107 -18.23 13.21 -21.92
CA ILE A 107 -17.90 11.85 -21.51
C ILE A 107 -16.86 11.91 -20.40
N TYR A 108 -17.13 11.22 -19.30
CA TYR A 108 -16.29 11.15 -18.12
C TYR A 108 -15.84 9.72 -17.85
N SER A 109 -14.58 9.56 -17.43
CA SER A 109 -14.07 8.26 -16.98
C SER A 109 -14.59 7.95 -15.57
N THR A 110 -15.26 6.82 -15.42
CA THR A 110 -15.73 6.30 -14.11
C THR A 110 -14.79 5.21 -13.57
N LYS A 111 -13.64 5.03 -14.22
CA LYS A 111 -12.58 4.11 -13.80
C LYS A 111 -11.78 4.72 -12.65
N TYR A 112 -11.08 3.87 -11.91
CA TYR A 112 -10.07 4.33 -10.96
C TYR A 112 -8.98 5.10 -11.69
N GLN A 113 -8.68 6.27 -11.16
CA GLN A 113 -7.68 7.20 -11.64
C GLN A 113 -6.71 7.48 -10.51
N THR A 114 -5.43 7.61 -10.87
CA THR A 114 -4.38 8.00 -9.94
C THR A 114 -3.86 9.34 -10.37
N ILE A 115 -3.86 10.31 -9.46
CA ILE A 115 -3.24 11.61 -9.69
C ILE A 115 -2.11 11.80 -8.69
N THR A 116 -1.03 12.41 -9.15
CA THR A 116 0.08 12.84 -8.31
C THR A 116 0.16 14.35 -8.40
N HIS A 117 0.10 15.03 -7.25
CA HIS A 117 0.15 16.47 -7.19
C HIS A 117 1.05 16.91 -6.04
N GLU A 118 1.80 17.99 -6.24
CA GLU A 118 2.60 18.62 -5.19
C GLU A 118 1.82 19.73 -4.49
N PHE A 119 1.86 19.76 -3.17
CA PHE A 119 1.27 20.82 -2.37
C PHE A 119 2.35 21.51 -1.56
N GLU A 120 2.36 22.84 -1.62
CA GLU A 120 3.15 23.66 -0.72
C GLU A 120 2.40 23.80 0.60
N ALA A 121 3.02 23.33 1.68
CA ALA A 121 2.49 23.35 3.03
C ALA A 121 3.55 23.81 4.04
N VAL A 122 3.08 24.36 5.16
CA VAL A 122 3.93 24.77 6.27
C VAL A 122 3.68 23.81 7.42
N THR A 123 4.75 23.24 7.96
CA THR A 123 4.67 22.30 9.10
C THR A 123 4.48 23.04 10.44
N LYS A 124 4.21 22.31 11.52
CA LYS A 124 4.08 22.85 12.89
C LYS A 124 5.23 23.78 13.31
N ASN A 125 6.45 23.49 12.83
CA ASN A 125 7.66 24.25 13.19
C ASN A 125 7.92 25.43 12.22
N GLY A 126 6.98 25.76 11.34
CA GLY A 126 7.13 26.85 10.38
C GLY A 126 7.99 26.51 9.15
N LEU A 127 8.36 25.23 8.95
CA LEU A 127 9.17 24.83 7.80
C LEU A 127 8.27 24.71 6.55
N ALA A 128 8.48 25.60 5.58
CA ALA A 128 7.87 25.54 4.26
C ALA A 128 8.43 24.35 3.47
N THR A 129 7.53 23.47 3.03
CA THR A 129 7.90 22.17 2.50
C THR A 129 6.96 21.79 1.36
N LYS A 130 7.50 21.17 0.30
CA LYS A 130 6.68 20.63 -0.80
C LYS A 130 6.35 19.17 -0.52
N VAL A 131 5.08 18.82 -0.55
CA VAL A 131 4.61 17.45 -0.28
C VAL A 131 3.99 16.87 -1.54
N TYR A 132 4.55 15.74 -2.00
CA TYR A 132 4.02 14.98 -3.12
C TYR A 132 2.98 14.00 -2.63
N VAL A 133 1.76 14.16 -3.10
CA VAL A 133 0.61 13.33 -2.73
C VAL A 133 0.15 12.54 -3.93
N ILE A 134 -0.18 11.26 -3.71
CA ILE A 134 -0.85 10.38 -4.66
C ILE A 134 -2.27 10.15 -4.16
N LEU A 135 -3.25 10.51 -4.97
CA LEU A 135 -4.66 10.21 -4.73
C LEU A 135 -5.15 9.17 -5.73
N ARG A 136 -5.80 8.12 -5.22
CA ARG A 136 -6.55 7.15 -6.02
C ARG A 136 -8.04 7.35 -5.81
N PHE A 137 -8.75 7.72 -6.88
CA PHE A 137 -10.17 8.01 -6.82
C PHE A 137 -10.90 7.55 -8.07
N ARG A 138 -12.23 7.50 -8.02
CA ARG A 138 -13.09 7.35 -9.20
C ARG A 138 -14.30 8.26 -9.08
N VAL A 139 -14.88 8.64 -10.21
CA VAL A 139 -16.10 9.44 -10.24
C VAL A 139 -17.32 8.54 -10.03
N ILE A 140 -18.24 8.98 -9.18
CA ILE A 140 -19.51 8.30 -8.93
C ILE A 140 -20.47 8.59 -10.10
N ARG A 141 -21.02 7.53 -10.71
CA ARG A 141 -21.90 7.67 -11.89
C ARG A 141 -23.17 8.46 -11.58
N LYS A 142 -23.80 8.21 -10.42
CA LYS A 142 -25.08 8.81 -10.03
C LYS A 142 -25.00 10.33 -9.91
N THR A 143 -23.90 10.86 -9.38
CA THR A 143 -23.70 12.30 -9.13
C THR A 143 -22.93 13.00 -10.26
N LEU A 144 -22.70 12.31 -11.38
CA LEU A 144 -21.95 12.86 -12.52
C LEU A 144 -22.58 14.10 -13.17
N PRO A 145 -23.92 14.19 -13.35
CA PRO A 145 -24.53 15.39 -13.93
C PRO A 145 -24.29 16.64 -13.08
N TYR A 146 -24.41 16.48 -11.76
CA TYR A 146 -24.12 17.52 -10.77
C TYR A 146 -22.66 17.94 -10.81
N LEU A 147 -21.74 16.98 -10.92
CA LEU A 147 -20.32 17.27 -11.09
C LEU A 147 -20.05 18.11 -12.36
N HIS A 148 -20.75 17.80 -13.46
CA HIS A 148 -20.61 18.55 -14.71
C HIS A 148 -21.08 20.00 -14.56
N VAL A 149 -22.19 20.23 -13.87
CA VAL A 149 -22.70 21.60 -13.65
C VAL A 149 -21.77 22.39 -12.73
N ASN A 150 -21.32 21.79 -11.63
CA ASN A 150 -20.55 22.51 -10.60
C ASN A 150 -19.06 22.68 -10.96
N ALA A 151 -18.42 21.64 -11.51
CA ALA A 151 -16.98 21.65 -11.77
C ALA A 151 -16.63 21.53 -13.27
N GLY A 152 -17.54 21.02 -14.09
CA GLY A 152 -17.33 20.87 -15.53
C GLY A 152 -16.38 19.73 -15.88
N VAL A 153 -15.71 19.86 -17.04
CA VAL A 153 -14.75 18.84 -17.52
C VAL A 153 -13.45 18.87 -16.73
N HIS A 154 -13.05 20.06 -16.24
CA HIS A 154 -11.83 20.29 -15.45
C HIS A 154 -12.07 20.12 -13.95
N TYR A 155 -12.85 19.11 -13.57
CA TYR A 155 -13.23 18.89 -12.17
C TYR A 155 -12.05 18.58 -11.25
N ILE A 156 -10.97 17.99 -11.79
CA ILE A 156 -9.78 17.67 -11.02
C ILE A 156 -9.13 18.95 -10.47
N GLU A 157 -8.92 19.94 -11.34
CA GLU A 157 -8.24 21.19 -10.97
C GLU A 157 -9.15 22.16 -10.22
N ARG A 158 -10.44 22.19 -10.55
CA ARG A 158 -11.38 23.17 -9.99
C ARG A 158 -11.99 22.75 -8.67
N MET A 159 -12.07 21.45 -8.39
CA MET A 159 -12.77 20.93 -7.22
C MET A 159 -11.91 19.97 -6.40
N LEU A 160 -11.40 18.90 -7.03
CA LEU A 160 -10.72 17.83 -6.30
C LEU A 160 -9.37 18.27 -5.71
N LEU A 161 -8.53 18.97 -6.48
CA LEU A 161 -7.22 19.43 -6.01
C LEU A 161 -7.31 20.47 -4.88
N PRO A 162 -8.19 21.49 -4.95
CA PRO A 162 -8.42 22.41 -3.83
C PRO A 162 -8.83 21.70 -2.54
N GLU A 163 -9.74 20.71 -2.63
CA GLU A 163 -10.22 19.95 -1.48
C GLU A 163 -9.08 19.20 -0.79
N ILE A 164 -8.33 18.41 -1.57
CA ILE A 164 -7.18 17.65 -1.05
C ILE A 164 -6.13 18.59 -0.48
N GLY A 165 -5.86 19.70 -1.17
CA GLY A 165 -4.89 20.69 -0.73
C GLY A 165 -5.29 21.36 0.59
N SER A 166 -6.58 21.59 0.83
CA SER A 166 -7.09 22.16 2.08
C SER A 166 -6.81 21.22 3.26
N TRP A 167 -7.29 19.98 3.16
CA TRP A 167 -7.12 18.97 4.21
C TRP A 167 -5.66 18.58 4.43
N SER A 168 -4.90 18.42 3.35
CA SER A 168 -3.47 18.11 3.44
C SER A 168 -2.72 19.22 4.17
N ARG A 169 -2.93 20.50 3.82
CA ARG A 169 -2.30 21.63 4.50
C ARG A 169 -2.71 21.72 5.97
N LEU A 170 -3.99 21.46 6.28
CA LEU A 170 -4.50 21.48 7.65
C LEU A 170 -3.81 20.44 8.53
N VAL A 171 -3.72 19.18 8.07
CA VAL A 171 -3.09 18.11 8.85
C VAL A 171 -1.58 18.30 8.93
N ILE A 172 -0.92 18.62 7.80
CA ILE A 172 0.54 18.86 7.79
C ILE A 172 0.94 20.00 8.73
N ALA A 173 0.12 21.05 8.85
CA ALA A 173 0.37 22.16 9.77
C ALA A 173 0.36 21.75 11.26
N ARG A 174 -0.27 20.62 11.60
CA ARG A 174 -0.30 20.08 12.97
C ARG A 174 0.89 19.17 13.29
N HIS A 175 1.62 18.71 12.27
CA HIS A 175 2.73 17.78 12.41
C HIS A 175 4.08 18.41 12.08
N SER A 176 5.14 17.84 12.65
CA SER A 176 6.52 18.20 12.30
C SER A 176 6.96 17.51 11.00
N ALA A 177 7.93 18.09 10.28
CA ALA A 177 8.49 17.48 9.07
C ALA A 177 9.04 16.06 9.28
N GLU A 178 9.59 15.78 10.47
CA GLU A 178 10.12 14.48 10.88
C GLU A 178 8.98 13.44 11.02
N GLU A 179 7.86 13.82 11.66
CA GLU A 179 6.69 12.95 11.85
C GLU A 179 6.05 12.55 10.53
N VAL A 180 5.87 13.51 9.60
CA VAL A 180 5.26 13.24 8.29
C VAL A 180 6.21 12.40 7.40
N TYR A 181 7.52 12.51 7.60
CA TYR A 181 8.53 11.78 6.84
C TYR A 181 8.71 10.33 7.29
N SER A 182 8.88 10.07 8.59
CA SER A 182 9.24 8.75 9.12
C SER A 182 8.26 8.22 10.17
N THR A 183 8.26 8.80 11.36
CA THR A 183 7.76 8.14 12.57
C THR A 183 6.25 7.90 12.52
N ASN A 184 5.49 8.90 12.07
CA ASN A 184 4.02 8.89 12.11
C ASN A 184 3.40 9.03 10.71
N ARG A 185 4.16 8.73 9.64
CA ARG A 185 3.67 8.90 8.25
C ARG A 185 2.33 8.20 8.01
N LEU A 186 2.15 7.01 8.56
CA LEU A 186 0.92 6.23 8.39
C LEU A 186 -0.27 6.85 9.16
N GLU A 187 -0.02 7.44 10.32
CA GLU A 187 -1.04 8.12 11.13
C GLU A 187 -1.51 9.39 10.42
N VAL A 188 -0.57 10.20 9.92
CA VAL A 188 -0.87 11.40 9.15
C VAL A 188 -1.66 11.07 7.88
N GLN A 189 -1.28 10.01 7.16
CA GLN A 189 -2.03 9.55 5.98
C GLN A 189 -3.45 9.14 6.33
N LYS A 190 -3.64 8.38 7.42
CA LYS A 190 -4.96 7.95 7.88
C LYS A 190 -5.84 9.12 8.29
N GLU A 191 -5.28 10.12 8.98
CA GLU A 191 -6.00 11.32 9.38
C GLU A 191 -6.45 12.14 8.16
N ILE A 192 -5.57 12.37 7.19
CA ILE A 192 -5.97 13.06 5.95
C ILE A 192 -7.05 12.27 5.20
N PHE A 193 -6.88 10.96 5.14
CA PHE A 193 -7.83 10.09 4.45
C PHE A 193 -9.21 10.05 5.12
N SER A 194 -9.28 10.03 6.46
CA SER A 194 -10.56 10.05 7.18
C SER A 194 -11.29 11.37 7.03
N LEU A 195 -10.56 12.49 7.03
CA LEU A 195 -11.11 13.83 6.77
C LEU A 195 -11.65 13.94 5.34
N LEU A 196 -10.92 13.45 4.33
CA LEU A 196 -11.36 13.46 2.94
C LEU A 196 -12.60 12.60 2.69
N ARG A 197 -12.77 11.53 3.45
CA ARG A 197 -13.98 10.69 3.40
C ARG A 197 -15.17 11.34 4.12
N GLY A 198 -14.94 12.37 4.93
CA GLY A 198 -15.98 12.99 5.77
C GLY A 198 -16.37 12.14 6.97
N GLU A 199 -15.53 11.20 7.39
CA GLU A 199 -15.81 10.29 8.53
C GLU A 199 -15.85 11.04 9.89
N VAL A 200 -15.32 12.27 9.93
CA VAL A 200 -15.19 13.08 11.15
C VAL A 200 -16.35 14.08 11.32
N GLU A 201 -17.37 14.05 10.46
CA GLU A 201 -18.61 14.80 10.72
C GLU A 201 -19.40 14.12 11.85
N THR A 202 -19.32 14.76 13.01
CA THR A 202 -20.05 14.47 14.25
C THR A 202 -21.55 14.36 14.02
N MET A 203 -22.15 13.23 14.44
CA MET A 203 -23.48 13.06 15.08
C MET A 203 -24.72 13.86 14.58
N GLU A 204 -24.71 14.47 13.40
CA GLU A 204 -25.87 15.22 12.89
C GLU A 204 -25.95 15.12 11.36
N SER A 205 -26.48 13.99 10.88
CA SER A 205 -27.32 13.86 9.68
C SER A 205 -27.48 12.37 9.34
N ASP A 206 -28.33 11.70 10.12
CA ASP A 206 -29.10 10.58 9.59
C ASP A 206 -30.00 11.14 8.49
N GLU A 207 -29.55 11.06 7.24
CA GLU A 207 -30.29 10.73 6.02
C GLU A 207 -29.57 11.27 4.78
N GLY A 208 -29.27 10.38 3.84
CA GLY A 208 -29.15 10.74 2.43
C GLY A 208 -27.74 11.01 1.90
N HIS A 209 -27.22 10.05 1.13
CA HIS A 209 -26.40 10.41 -0.03
C HIS A 209 -27.27 11.21 -1.01
N SER A 210 -27.38 12.52 -0.82
CA SER A 210 -27.90 13.37 -1.87
C SER A 210 -27.44 14.79 -1.65
N CYS A 211 -26.65 15.25 -2.60
CA CYS A 211 -26.93 16.50 -3.28
C CYS A 211 -28.45 16.63 -3.53
N GLU A 212 -29.22 17.02 -2.52
CA GLU A 212 -30.68 17.07 -2.63
C GLU A 212 -31.05 18.43 -3.17
N LEU A 213 -31.32 18.51 -4.48
CA LEU A 213 -31.83 19.72 -5.10
C LEU A 213 -33.10 20.16 -4.39
N THR A 214 -33.07 21.31 -3.71
CA THR A 214 -34.31 22.01 -3.38
C THR A 214 -34.96 22.44 -4.68
N ALA A 215 -36.20 22.02 -4.89
CA ALA A 215 -36.94 22.33 -6.10
C ALA A 215 -37.20 23.85 -6.22
N ASP A 216 -36.74 24.39 -7.36
CA ASP A 216 -37.32 25.44 -8.19
C ASP A 216 -37.91 26.67 -7.48
N ASP A 217 -37.15 27.78 -7.50
CA ASP A 217 -37.64 29.13 -7.20
C ASP A 217 -38.59 29.68 -8.30
N GLY A 218 -38.98 28.85 -9.28
CA GLY A 218 -39.93 29.17 -10.35
C GLY A 218 -39.33 29.97 -11.51
N ASP A 219 -38.00 30.16 -11.51
CA ASP A 219 -37.25 30.89 -12.53
C ASP A 219 -36.43 29.95 -13.45
N GLY A 220 -36.48 28.63 -13.24
CA GLY A 220 -35.71 27.66 -14.00
C GLY A 220 -34.22 27.68 -13.69
N HIS A 221 -33.80 28.31 -12.58
CA HIS A 221 -32.44 28.24 -12.05
C HIS A 221 -32.40 27.29 -10.86
N TYR A 222 -31.64 26.20 -10.97
CA TYR A 222 -31.30 25.37 -9.83
C TYR A 222 -30.39 26.18 -8.89
N SER A 223 -30.89 26.56 -7.71
CA SER A 223 -30.10 27.21 -6.67
C SER A 223 -29.09 26.21 -6.09
N ASN A 224 -27.88 26.70 -5.82
CA ASN A 224 -26.70 25.84 -5.64
C ASN A 224 -26.79 25.02 -4.36
N ILE A 225 -26.93 23.70 -4.51
CA ILE A 225 -26.76 22.76 -3.40
C ILE A 225 -25.27 22.66 -3.05
N HIS A 226 -24.98 22.75 -1.76
CA HIS A 226 -23.63 22.58 -1.22
C HIS A 226 -23.27 21.10 -1.21
N CYS A 227 -22.99 20.52 -2.38
CA CYS A 227 -22.38 19.19 -2.44
C CYS A 227 -20.90 19.30 -2.07
N SER A 228 -20.47 18.42 -1.18
CA SER A 228 -19.06 18.28 -0.86
C SER A 228 -18.38 17.40 -1.92
N ALA A 229 -17.05 17.49 -2.03
CA ALA A 229 -16.28 16.66 -2.95
C ALA A 229 -16.52 15.14 -2.72
N LYS A 230 -16.85 14.75 -1.48
CA LYS A 230 -17.17 13.36 -1.10
C LYS A 230 -18.35 12.77 -1.89
N ASP A 231 -19.29 13.61 -2.32
CA ASP A 231 -20.50 13.16 -3.01
C ASP A 231 -20.24 12.85 -4.49
N TYR A 232 -19.14 13.38 -5.05
CA TYR A 232 -18.76 13.22 -6.46
C TYR A 232 -17.72 12.14 -6.68
N PHE A 233 -16.83 11.96 -5.71
CA PHE A 233 -15.65 11.12 -5.84
C PHE A 233 -15.64 10.04 -4.79
N GLU A 234 -15.46 8.80 -5.22
CA GLU A 234 -15.13 7.70 -4.33
C GLU A 234 -13.60 7.65 -4.20
N ILE A 235 -13.10 8.05 -3.04
CA ILE A 235 -11.67 8.05 -2.72
C ILE A 235 -11.30 6.68 -2.15
N GLN A 236 -10.39 5.99 -2.83
CA GLN A 236 -9.92 4.67 -2.44
C GLN A 236 -8.72 4.75 -1.51
N ASP A 237 -7.77 5.62 -1.84
CA ASP A 237 -6.50 5.70 -1.11
C ASP A 237 -5.85 7.08 -1.26
N PHE A 238 -5.16 7.49 -0.21
CA PHE A 238 -4.38 8.72 -0.13
C PHE A 238 -2.99 8.39 0.40
N LEU A 239 -1.96 8.65 -0.39
CA LEU A 239 -0.58 8.38 -0.01
C LEU A 239 0.27 9.64 -0.12
N ILE A 240 1.07 9.89 0.91
CA ILE A 240 2.15 10.88 0.88
C ILE A 240 3.37 10.21 0.26
N GLN A 241 3.70 10.49 -0.99
CA GLN A 241 4.82 9.86 -1.70
C GLN A 241 6.17 10.32 -1.15
N SER A 242 6.38 11.63 -1.07
CA SER A 242 7.62 12.21 -0.59
C SER A 242 7.43 13.65 -0.11
N ILE A 243 8.41 14.13 0.65
CA ILE A 243 8.44 15.47 1.22
C ILE A 243 9.78 16.08 0.85
N ASP A 244 9.76 17.22 0.15
CA ASP A 244 10.98 17.91 -0.24
C ASP A 244 11.46 18.85 0.86
N LEU A 245 12.38 18.34 1.68
CA LEU A 245 13.03 19.07 2.76
C LEU A 245 14.35 19.70 2.29
N PRO A 246 14.64 20.96 2.70
CA PRO A 246 15.95 21.55 2.51
C PRO A 246 17.07 20.64 3.06
N LYS A 247 18.18 20.56 2.32
CA LYS A 247 19.28 19.62 2.60
C LYS A 247 19.74 19.65 4.06
N GLY A 248 19.91 20.83 4.66
CA GLY A 248 20.36 20.98 6.04
C GLY A 248 19.38 20.41 7.08
N ILE A 249 18.06 20.52 6.86
CA ILE A 249 17.06 19.93 7.76
C ILE A 249 17.04 18.41 7.62
N ARG A 250 17.10 17.91 6.38
CA ARG A 250 17.18 16.47 6.12
C ARG A 250 18.38 15.84 6.82
N GLU A 251 19.55 16.46 6.70
CA GLU A 251 20.78 16.02 7.37
C GLU A 251 20.66 16.09 8.89
N ALA A 252 20.04 17.14 9.44
CA ALA A 252 19.81 17.23 10.88
C ALA A 252 18.85 16.14 11.40
N ILE A 253 17.79 15.82 10.65
CA ILE A 253 16.87 14.73 10.98
C ILE A 253 17.59 13.38 10.94
N VAL A 254 18.32 13.09 9.85
CA VAL A 254 19.09 11.84 9.73
C VAL A 254 20.11 11.73 10.86
N ARG A 255 20.86 12.79 11.14
CA ARG A 255 21.82 12.82 12.25
C ARG A 255 21.15 12.59 13.60
N LYS A 256 19.99 13.19 13.85
CA LYS A 256 19.22 12.96 15.09
C LYS A 256 18.79 11.49 15.20
N ILE A 257 18.25 10.91 14.13
CA ILE A 257 17.85 9.50 14.06
C ILE A 257 19.06 8.60 14.37
N GLU A 258 20.22 8.87 13.76
CA GLU A 258 21.47 8.16 14.05
C GLU A 258 21.88 8.27 15.52
N GLN A 259 21.85 9.49 16.10
CA GLN A 259 22.18 9.68 17.52
C GLN A 259 21.20 8.95 18.45
N THR A 260 19.91 8.94 18.12
CA THR A 260 18.90 8.20 18.89
C THR A 260 19.17 6.70 18.84
N HIS A 261 19.43 6.14 17.65
CA HIS A 261 19.77 4.71 17.53
C HIS A 261 21.06 4.34 18.28
N LEU A 262 22.06 5.22 18.28
CA LEU A 262 23.29 5.01 19.06
C LEU A 262 23.01 5.03 20.57
N ALA A 263 22.16 5.95 21.05
CA ALA A 263 21.77 5.99 22.45
C ALA A 263 21.02 4.71 22.87
N ASP A 264 20.05 4.28 22.06
CA ASP A 264 19.29 3.04 22.29
C ASP A 264 20.21 1.81 22.33
N GLU A 265 21.25 1.77 21.49
CA GLU A 265 22.26 0.72 21.49
C GLU A 265 23.06 0.69 22.80
N TYR A 266 23.52 1.85 23.29
CA TYR A 266 24.25 1.94 24.56
C TYR A 266 23.38 1.53 25.74
N ASP A 267 22.13 1.98 25.79
CA ASP A 267 21.18 1.59 26.82
C ASP A 267 20.97 0.07 26.80
N TRP A 268 20.78 -0.51 25.61
CA TRP A 268 20.68 -1.96 25.46
C TRP A 268 21.92 -2.69 25.98
N ARG A 269 23.13 -2.20 25.64
CA ARG A 269 24.39 -2.77 26.14
C ARG A 269 24.49 -2.73 27.66
N ILE A 270 24.08 -1.64 28.29
CA ILE A 270 24.04 -1.53 29.75
C ILE A 270 23.08 -2.57 30.33
N THR A 271 21.86 -2.69 29.79
CA THR A 271 20.89 -3.69 30.28
C THR A 271 21.39 -5.14 30.14
N VAL A 272 22.16 -5.44 29.09
CA VAL A 272 22.77 -6.76 28.90
C VAL A 272 23.87 -6.99 29.93
N ALA A 273 24.74 -6.00 30.16
CA ALA A 273 25.81 -6.08 31.13
C ALA A 273 25.27 -6.27 32.57
N GLU A 274 24.20 -5.56 32.94
CA GLU A 274 23.53 -5.73 34.23
C GLU A 274 22.95 -7.12 34.41
N LYS A 275 22.22 -7.63 33.42
CA LYS A 275 21.67 -9.00 33.46
C LYS A 275 22.78 -10.05 33.56
N GLU A 276 23.89 -9.83 32.87
CA GLU A 276 25.05 -10.73 32.94
C GLU A 276 25.75 -10.66 34.31
N ALA A 277 25.84 -9.48 34.92
CA ALA A 277 26.35 -9.32 36.29
C ALA A 277 25.47 -10.06 37.29
N VAL A 278 24.14 -9.88 37.22
CA VAL A 278 23.17 -10.59 38.08
C VAL A 278 23.25 -12.11 37.87
N ARG A 279 23.41 -12.56 36.62
CA ARG A 279 23.59 -13.99 36.31
C ARG A 279 24.84 -14.56 36.98
N LYS A 280 25.97 -13.87 36.87
CA LYS A 280 27.24 -14.27 37.50
C LYS A 280 27.16 -14.24 39.02
N GLU A 281 26.48 -13.26 39.60
CA GLU A 281 26.24 -13.19 41.04
C GLU A 281 25.41 -14.39 41.52
N LYS A 282 24.31 -14.72 40.83
CA LYS A 282 23.47 -15.88 41.17
C LYS A 282 24.19 -17.21 40.95
N GLU A 283 25.02 -17.30 39.93
CA GLU A 283 25.90 -18.45 39.71
C GLU A 283 26.90 -18.59 40.86
N ALA A 284 27.56 -17.50 41.26
CA ALA A 284 28.49 -17.49 42.39
C ALA A 284 27.79 -17.83 43.72
N GLU A 285 26.60 -17.27 43.98
CA GLU A 285 25.77 -17.58 45.16
C GLU A 285 25.36 -19.07 45.14
N GLY A 286 24.92 -19.57 43.99
CA GLY A 286 24.55 -20.96 43.78
C GLY A 286 25.71 -21.91 44.02
N ILE A 287 26.89 -21.60 43.48
CA ILE A 287 28.12 -22.36 43.72
C ILE A 287 28.52 -22.28 45.19
N ALA A 288 28.53 -21.10 45.81
CA ALA A 288 28.90 -20.95 47.22
C ALA A 288 27.96 -21.74 48.15
N LYS A 289 26.65 -21.69 47.89
CA LYS A 289 25.64 -22.46 48.62
C LYS A 289 25.76 -23.96 48.34
N PHE A 290 26.04 -24.35 47.10
CA PHE A 290 26.34 -25.73 46.76
C PHE A 290 27.58 -26.21 47.52
N GLN A 291 28.67 -25.43 47.54
CA GLN A 291 29.89 -25.76 48.26
C GLN A 291 29.65 -25.86 49.77
N SER A 292 28.82 -25.00 50.38
CA SER A 292 28.51 -25.10 51.81
C SER A 292 27.62 -26.31 52.15
N ILE A 293 26.66 -26.67 51.29
CA ILE A 293 25.86 -27.89 51.44
C ILE A 293 26.73 -29.14 51.28
N VAL A 294 27.56 -29.13 50.24
CA VAL A 294 28.39 -30.28 49.87
C VAL A 294 29.54 -30.46 50.86
N THR A 295 30.19 -29.41 51.37
CA THR A 295 31.22 -29.54 52.43
C THR A 295 30.68 -30.14 53.73
N GLY A 296 29.42 -29.89 54.08
CA GLY A 296 28.76 -30.58 55.20
C GLY A 296 28.45 -32.06 54.94
N GLY A 297 28.46 -32.50 53.67
CA GLY A 297 28.14 -33.86 53.23
C GLY A 297 29.23 -34.59 52.44
N ILE A 298 30.42 -34.01 52.26
CA ILE A 298 31.57 -34.64 51.60
C ILE A 298 32.11 -35.69 52.57
N SER A 299 31.67 -36.93 52.40
CA SER A 299 32.48 -38.08 52.81
C SER A 299 33.50 -38.37 51.70
N ASP A 300 34.67 -38.90 52.07
CA ASP A 300 35.69 -39.37 51.12
C ASP A 300 35.10 -40.35 50.07
N THR A 301 34.03 -41.07 50.44
CA THR A 301 33.25 -41.93 49.55
C THR A 301 32.49 -41.20 48.43
N TYR A 302 31.99 -39.97 48.62
CA TYR A 302 31.31 -39.20 47.57
C TYR A 302 32.29 -38.66 46.52
N LEU A 303 33.45 -38.14 46.94
CA LEU A 303 34.52 -37.69 46.03
C LEU A 303 35.09 -38.86 45.21
N ARG A 304 35.30 -40.03 45.84
CA ARG A 304 35.68 -41.27 45.13
C ARG A 304 34.60 -41.70 44.13
N TRP A 305 33.32 -41.67 44.50
CA TRP A 305 32.22 -42.03 43.59
C TRP A 305 32.11 -41.08 42.39
N ARG A 306 32.22 -39.75 42.59
CA ARG A 306 32.26 -38.77 41.49
C ARG A 306 33.52 -38.91 40.62
N GLY A 307 34.66 -39.30 41.19
CA GLY A 307 35.85 -39.66 40.43
C GLY A 307 35.63 -40.89 39.54
N ILE A 308 34.97 -41.92 40.06
CA ILE A 308 34.58 -43.12 39.29
C ILE A 308 33.57 -42.74 38.19
N GLU A 309 32.60 -41.87 38.48
CA GLU A 309 31.61 -41.43 37.49
C GLU A 309 32.25 -40.61 36.35
N ALA A 310 33.12 -39.66 36.68
CA ALA A 310 33.85 -38.86 35.69
C ALA A 310 34.78 -39.73 34.82
N THR A 311 35.44 -40.72 35.40
CA THR A 311 36.26 -41.69 34.64
C THR A 311 35.40 -42.62 33.79
N LEU A 312 34.21 -43.00 34.24
CA LEU A 312 33.27 -43.83 33.48
C LEU A 312 32.62 -43.06 32.32
N GLU A 313 32.31 -41.77 32.49
CA GLU A 313 31.83 -40.89 31.42
C GLU A 313 32.93 -40.60 30.39
N LEU A 314 34.16 -40.36 30.86
CA LEU A 314 35.34 -40.27 29.99
C LEU A 314 35.63 -41.58 29.22
N ALA A 315 35.47 -42.74 29.87
CA ALA A 315 35.63 -44.06 29.24
C ALA A 315 34.51 -44.40 28.24
N LYS A 316 33.33 -43.79 28.37
CA LYS A 316 32.21 -43.92 27.43
C LYS A 316 32.27 -42.91 26.28
N SER A 317 33.10 -41.87 26.36
CA SER A 317 33.25 -40.90 25.27
C SER A 317 33.95 -41.54 24.06
N ASP A 318 33.51 -41.21 22.85
CA ASP A 318 33.95 -41.86 21.60
C ASP A 318 35.42 -41.60 21.19
N ASN A 319 36.24 -40.98 22.05
CA ASN A 319 37.62 -40.61 21.75
C ASN A 319 38.62 -41.56 22.43
N SER A 320 39.61 -42.08 21.68
CA SER A 320 40.61 -43.02 22.20
C SER A 320 41.57 -42.32 23.18
N LYS A 321 41.33 -42.46 24.48
CA LYS A 321 42.19 -41.87 25.51
C LYS A 321 42.70 -42.93 26.48
N VAL A 322 44.02 -42.94 26.67
CA VAL A 322 44.71 -43.77 27.66
C VAL A 322 44.56 -43.10 29.02
N VAL A 323 43.74 -43.67 29.89
CA VAL A 323 43.49 -43.16 31.25
C VAL A 323 44.44 -43.86 32.22
N VAL A 324 45.40 -43.12 32.78
CA VAL A 324 46.36 -43.66 33.77
C VAL A 324 45.88 -43.29 35.18
N ILE A 325 45.38 -44.27 35.90
CA ILE A 325 44.93 -44.10 37.30
C ILE A 325 46.15 -44.38 38.20
N GLY A 326 46.73 -43.33 38.75
CA GLY A 326 47.89 -43.43 39.65
C GLY A 326 47.49 -44.05 40.99
N GLY A 327 48.17 -45.12 41.41
CA GLY A 327 47.93 -45.84 42.66
C GLY A 327 48.40 -45.12 43.95
N GLY A 328 48.23 -43.79 44.03
CA GLY A 328 48.32 -43.09 45.32
C GLY A 328 47.12 -43.45 46.20
N LYS A 329 47.24 -43.34 47.53
CA LYS A 329 46.24 -43.80 48.53
C LYS A 329 44.80 -43.27 48.35
N ASP A 330 44.57 -42.32 47.44
CA ASP A 330 43.29 -41.63 47.23
C ASP A 330 42.63 -41.86 45.85
N GLY A 331 43.23 -42.64 44.93
CA GLY A 331 42.55 -43.17 43.72
C GLY A 331 42.01 -42.15 42.70
N LEU A 332 42.39 -40.87 42.80
CA LEU A 332 42.02 -39.82 41.84
C LEU A 332 42.95 -39.89 40.59
N PRO A 333 42.40 -39.79 39.36
CA PRO A 333 43.20 -39.87 38.13
C PRO A 333 44.14 -38.67 37.97
N ILE A 334 45.36 -38.92 37.47
CA ILE A 334 46.36 -37.87 37.21
C ILE A 334 46.21 -37.36 35.78
N ILE A 335 45.99 -36.06 35.62
CA ILE A 335 45.98 -35.40 34.31
C ILE A 335 47.43 -35.05 33.95
N LEU A 336 48.04 -35.84 33.05
CA LEU A 336 49.38 -35.57 32.51
C LEU A 336 49.27 -34.58 31.34
N ASN A 337 49.86 -33.40 31.48
CA ASN A 337 50.04 -32.44 30.38
C ASN A 337 51.29 -32.83 29.59
N THR A 338 51.15 -33.38 28.38
CA THR A 338 52.26 -33.88 27.55
C THR A 338 52.70 -32.88 26.48
N ALA A 339 53.17 -31.70 26.90
CA ALA A 339 53.87 -30.76 26.03
C ALA A 339 55.21 -30.29 26.67
N GLY A 340 56.25 -31.10 26.46
CA GLY A 340 57.68 -30.76 26.27
C GLY A 340 58.41 -29.77 27.19
N ASP A 341 59.32 -30.29 28.02
CA ASP A 341 60.55 -29.60 28.43
C ASP A 341 61.67 -29.85 27.42
N ALA A 342 62.40 -28.79 27.02
CA ALA A 342 63.75 -28.92 26.50
C ALA A 342 64.65 -27.75 26.96
N LYS A 343 65.38 -28.03 28.06
CA LYS A 343 66.71 -27.53 28.44
C LYS A 343 66.92 -26.08 28.89
N SER A 344 67.17 -25.99 30.21
CA SER A 344 68.41 -25.50 30.87
C SER A 344 68.95 -24.11 30.57
N GLY A 345 69.08 -23.29 31.63
CA GLY A 345 70.16 -22.29 31.72
C GLY A 345 69.88 -21.04 32.56
N VAL A 346 69.93 -21.19 33.89
CA VAL A 346 70.52 -20.26 34.89
C VAL A 346 70.36 -18.73 34.72
N SER A 347 69.52 -18.18 35.61
CA SER A 347 69.72 -17.00 36.49
C SER A 347 70.71 -15.89 36.10
N GLU A 348 70.18 -14.66 36.02
CA GLU A 348 70.75 -13.50 36.73
C GLU A 348 69.67 -12.47 37.13
N LYS A 349 69.84 -11.90 38.33
CA LYS A 349 69.03 -10.87 38.99
C LYS A 349 69.26 -9.48 38.38
N GLY A 350 68.28 -8.58 38.52
CA GLY A 350 68.52 -7.13 38.41
C GLY A 350 67.25 -6.28 38.39
N ASP A 351 66.84 -5.86 39.59
CA ASP A 351 66.16 -4.63 40.03
C ASP A 351 65.34 -3.69 39.10
N SER A 352 64.34 -3.11 39.78
CA SER A 352 63.80 -1.73 39.70
C SER A 352 62.77 -1.33 38.64
N GLU A 353 61.59 -1.00 39.17
CA GLU A 353 60.82 0.25 38.99
C GLU A 353 60.37 0.76 37.60
N GLU A 354 59.02 0.90 37.52
CA GLU A 354 58.29 2.14 37.21
C GLU A 354 57.77 2.42 35.77
N ALA A 355 56.49 2.84 35.77
CA ALA A 355 55.75 3.66 34.81
C ALA A 355 55.45 3.19 33.36
N ARG A 356 54.16 2.87 33.16
CA ARG A 356 53.19 3.55 32.26
C ARG A 356 53.74 4.29 31.02
N SER A 357 53.33 3.87 29.81
CA SER A 357 53.08 4.77 28.67
C SER A 357 52.36 4.06 27.52
N ASP A 358 51.42 4.77 26.92
CA ASP A 358 50.53 4.44 25.81
C ASP A 358 51.21 4.00 24.50
N THR A 359 50.44 3.32 23.64
CA THR A 359 50.54 3.36 22.15
C THR A 359 49.28 2.69 21.58
N PHE A 360 48.22 3.44 21.25
CA PHE A 360 47.94 4.07 19.95
C PHE A 360 48.47 3.29 18.73
N ILE A 361 47.57 2.64 17.99
CA ILE A 361 47.78 2.30 16.58
C ILE A 361 47.06 3.35 15.74
N SER A 362 47.87 4.22 15.15
CA SER A 362 47.50 5.17 14.11
C SER A 362 47.35 4.46 12.77
N VAL A 363 46.21 4.61 12.10
CA VAL A 363 46.11 4.44 10.64
C VAL A 363 45.98 5.84 10.04
N LYS A 364 46.89 6.19 9.12
CA LYS A 364 46.86 7.45 8.36
C LYS A 364 46.26 7.22 6.96
N PRO A 365 45.51 8.20 6.41
CA PRO A 365 44.81 8.08 5.13
C PRO A 365 45.52 8.80 3.96
N ASP A 366 44.88 8.68 2.78
CA ASP A 366 44.96 9.50 1.55
C ASP A 366 46.08 9.15 0.54
N GLU A 367 45.93 9.15 -0.79
CA GLU A 367 44.81 9.32 -1.74
C GLU A 367 45.30 9.06 -3.20
N LEU A 368 44.35 8.98 -4.15
CA LEU A 368 44.37 9.38 -5.57
C LEU A 368 44.52 8.37 -6.76
N LYS A 369 43.35 8.14 -7.40
CA LYS A 369 42.95 8.18 -8.84
C LYS A 369 43.59 7.28 -9.92
N LYS A 370 42.72 6.52 -10.63
CA LYS A 370 42.37 6.72 -12.06
C LYS A 370 41.14 5.90 -12.51
N GLU A 371 40.32 6.52 -13.38
CA GLU A 371 39.17 5.98 -14.11
C GLU A 371 39.60 4.92 -15.15
N GLU A 372 38.74 3.95 -15.50
CA GLU A 372 38.14 3.79 -16.86
C GLU A 372 37.19 2.56 -16.94
N HIS A 373 36.20 2.66 -17.83
CA HIS A 373 35.11 1.73 -18.16
C HIS A 373 35.53 0.33 -18.63
N VAL A 374 34.78 -0.74 -18.30
CA VAL A 374 34.55 -1.89 -19.22
C VAL A 374 33.15 -2.51 -19.02
N VAL A 375 32.51 -2.74 -20.16
CA VAL A 375 31.22 -3.37 -20.48
C VAL A 375 31.08 -4.80 -19.94
N VAL A 376 29.88 -5.19 -19.46
CA VAL A 376 29.53 -6.60 -19.24
C VAL A 376 28.39 -7.00 -20.17
N ASN A 377 28.72 -7.84 -21.15
CA ASN A 377 27.79 -8.59 -21.97
C ASN A 377 28.25 -10.06 -21.93
N GLY A 378 27.33 -10.99 -21.64
CA GLY A 378 27.49 -12.39 -22.04
C GLY A 378 27.56 -13.43 -20.93
N SER A 379 26.43 -14.14 -20.78
CA SER A 379 26.33 -15.59 -20.84
C SER A 379 26.84 -16.48 -19.68
N THR A 380 25.85 -16.99 -18.95
CA THR A 380 25.56 -18.43 -18.72
C THR A 380 26.69 -19.36 -18.24
N ARG A 381 26.56 -19.92 -17.03
CA ARG A 381 25.89 -21.21 -16.78
C ARG A 381 25.94 -21.59 -15.30
N CYS A 382 24.78 -21.87 -14.72
CA CYS A 382 24.65 -22.64 -13.48
C CYS A 382 24.75 -24.13 -13.81
N VAL A 383 25.45 -24.88 -12.97
CA VAL A 383 25.43 -26.35 -12.96
C VAL A 383 24.76 -26.77 -11.66
N ASN A 384 23.62 -27.45 -11.82
CA ASN A 384 22.87 -28.27 -10.86
C ASN A 384 21.99 -27.57 -9.80
N GLY A 385 20.75 -27.31 -10.22
CA GLY A 385 19.55 -27.94 -9.64
C GLY A 385 19.18 -27.60 -8.19
N CYS A 386 18.31 -26.61 -8.01
CA CYS A 386 17.38 -26.55 -6.89
C CYS A 386 16.00 -26.21 -7.44
N ASP A 387 15.11 -27.20 -7.36
CA ASP A 387 13.73 -27.15 -7.83
C ASP A 387 12.83 -26.35 -6.88
N VAL A 388 11.75 -25.87 -7.47
CA VAL A 388 10.81 -24.87 -6.98
C VAL A 388 9.74 -25.48 -6.05
N ASP A 389 9.53 -24.79 -4.93
CA ASP A 389 8.25 -24.40 -4.30
C ASP A 389 6.98 -25.27 -4.51
N LYS A 390 6.29 -25.58 -3.40
CA LYS A 390 4.81 -25.49 -3.28
C LYS A 390 4.32 -25.74 -1.85
N THR A 391 3.78 -24.69 -1.25
CA THR A 391 2.83 -24.72 -0.14
C THR A 391 1.40 -24.96 -0.65
N LYS A 392 0.62 -25.81 0.02
CA LYS A 392 -0.85 -25.68 0.19
C LYS A 392 -1.43 -26.68 1.22
N ASN A 393 -1.87 -26.09 2.33
CA ASN A 393 -3.00 -26.37 3.22
C ASN A 393 -3.97 -27.54 2.88
N LYS A 394 -4.26 -28.42 3.86
CA LYS A 394 -5.63 -28.78 4.33
C LYS A 394 -5.65 -29.80 5.48
N ASP A 395 -6.41 -29.43 6.51
CA ASP A 395 -7.27 -30.17 7.45
C ASP A 395 -7.17 -31.71 7.63
N ASN A 396 -7.16 -32.05 8.93
CA ASN A 396 -8.08 -32.94 9.66
C ASN A 396 -7.56 -34.28 10.24
N SER A 397 -7.86 -34.41 11.54
CA SER A 397 -8.15 -35.63 12.31
C SER A 397 -7.02 -36.60 12.69
N ARG A 398 -6.71 -36.64 14.00
CA ARG A 398 -6.82 -37.88 14.81
C ARG A 398 -6.82 -37.60 16.31
N GLN A 399 -7.67 -38.37 16.98
CA GLN A 399 -8.10 -38.34 18.39
C GLN A 399 -7.12 -39.03 19.36
N LYS A 400 -7.31 -38.69 20.66
CA LYS A 400 -7.19 -39.53 21.88
C LYS A 400 -5.76 -39.90 22.31
N GLU A 401 -5.38 -39.94 23.59
CA GLU A 401 -6.05 -39.90 24.90
C GLU A 401 -4.94 -39.76 25.97
N GLN A 402 -5.17 -39.03 27.09
CA GLN A 402 -4.87 -39.42 28.49
C GLN A 402 -4.76 -38.20 29.45
N THR A 403 -5.89 -37.96 30.15
CA THR A 403 -6.05 -37.84 31.62
C THR A 403 -4.90 -37.28 32.49
N LEU A 404 -5.15 -36.26 33.34
CA LEU A 404 -5.70 -36.38 34.71
C LEU A 404 -5.85 -35.02 35.43
N ALA A 405 -7.03 -34.80 36.02
CA ALA A 405 -7.35 -34.19 37.33
C ALA A 405 -7.19 -32.68 37.69
N SER A 406 -8.26 -32.25 38.40
CA SER A 406 -8.35 -31.27 39.51
C SER A 406 -8.60 -29.80 39.12
N SER A 407 -9.85 -29.31 39.11
CA SER A 407 -10.72 -28.87 40.23
C SER A 407 -10.47 -27.43 40.69
N GLY A 408 -11.52 -26.60 40.67
CA GLY A 408 -11.68 -25.48 41.60
C GLY A 408 -11.79 -24.08 40.98
N ALA A 409 -13.01 -23.65 40.70
CA ALA A 409 -13.42 -22.25 40.92
C ALA A 409 -13.80 -22.12 42.41
N PRO A 410 -13.71 -20.93 43.05
CA PRO A 410 -14.78 -19.95 42.88
C PRO A 410 -14.38 -18.45 42.97
N GLU A 411 -15.16 -17.64 42.26
CA GLU A 411 -15.93 -16.49 42.78
C GLU A 411 -15.24 -15.25 43.43
N LYS A 412 -15.48 -14.12 42.74
CA LYS A 412 -15.67 -12.73 43.17
C LYS A 412 -15.54 -12.40 44.67
N LYS A 413 -14.70 -11.40 44.97
CA LYS A 413 -14.95 -10.41 46.04
C LYS A 413 -14.53 -8.99 45.63
N THR A 414 -15.53 -8.12 45.57
CA THR A 414 -15.49 -6.65 45.62
C THR A 414 -15.48 -6.18 47.08
N VAL A 415 -14.61 -5.23 47.46
CA VAL A 415 -14.79 -4.31 48.62
C VAL A 415 -13.85 -3.09 48.47
N PRO A 416 -14.04 -1.95 49.19
CA PRO A 416 -14.25 -0.66 48.55
C PRO A 416 -13.33 0.48 49.09
N GLU A 417 -13.54 1.63 48.47
CA GLU A 417 -13.19 3.00 48.84
C GLU A 417 -13.42 3.36 50.32
N LYS A 418 -12.43 4.05 50.93
CA LYS A 418 -12.57 4.88 52.13
C LYS A 418 -11.51 6.00 52.17
N THR A 419 -11.99 7.23 51.99
CA THR A 419 -11.56 8.50 52.62
C THR A 419 -11.50 8.35 54.16
N ASN A 420 -10.79 9.09 55.02
CA ASN A 420 -10.01 10.35 55.02
C ASN A 420 -9.13 10.33 56.32
N PRO A 421 -8.36 11.37 56.69
CA PRO A 421 -8.88 12.63 57.24
C PRO A 421 -8.42 13.90 56.55
#